data_AF-A0A9P5UNQ2-F1
#
_entry.id   AF-A0A9P5UNQ2-F1
#
_cell.length_a   1.000
_cell.length_b   1.000
_cell.length_c   1.000
_cell.angle_alpha   90.00
_cell.angle_beta   90.00
_cell.angle_gamma   90.00
#
_symmetry.space_group_name_H-M   'P 1'
#
loop_
_entity.id
_entity.type
_entity.pdbx_description
1 polymer ?
#
loop_
_entity_poly.entity_id
_entity_poly.type
_entity_poly.pdbx_seq_one_letter_code
_entity_poly.pdbx_strand_id
1 'polypeptide(L)'
;MMTAASDDTHTSPAAISGPTPGTKASKQNSSIRFTVGKVDAGMTILLTEDHHLIEFPSLLLPKGVTAGSVVNISVNRDLDEEKERLDEFWTLQDEILDQFGKNPPKTPSLRVQSLTQSTCILEWDSLVLNQASLRSLDVYKNGVKQGHSIPNPFHVRQYKLQGLEIDQEYSFYIEIKTSAGTLRSNEVKARTHTLDNLTGTNICFGVFESDAALEECKKLIVEIGGTWTEEVGIETTHLLCHVQGGYKYEAALHQSIPIVKPEWLKACVEHKKLQAALPYYLVQPSSKSISNGDDVPARE
;
A
#
# COMPACT_ATOMS: atom_id res chain seq x y z
N MET A 1 -49.25 -3.40 -21.02
CA MET A 1 -50.43 -3.58 -20.15
C MET A 1 -50.10 -2.96 -18.80
N MET A 2 -50.51 -1.70 -18.62
CA MET A 2 -51.65 -1.28 -17.77
C MET A 2 -51.23 -1.19 -16.29
N THR A 3 -50.77 -0.03 -15.81
CA THR A 3 -51.52 1.15 -15.28
C THR A 3 -52.04 0.96 -13.86
N ALA A 4 -51.52 1.76 -12.92
CA ALA A 4 -52.32 2.40 -11.86
C ALA A 4 -51.62 3.70 -11.42
N ALA A 5 -52.32 4.81 -11.66
CA ALA A 5 -51.99 6.18 -11.27
C ALA A 5 -52.69 6.53 -9.94
N SER A 6 -52.19 7.56 -9.25
CA SER A 6 -52.87 8.52 -8.34
C SER A 6 -51.77 9.45 -7.78
N ASP A 7 -51.47 10.59 -8.41
CA ASP A 7 -51.97 11.94 -8.05
C ASP A 7 -51.93 12.26 -6.54
N ASP A 8 -51.10 13.24 -6.13
CA ASP A 8 -51.64 14.55 -5.74
C ASP A 8 -50.57 15.58 -5.32
N THR A 9 -50.59 16.70 -6.05
CA THR A 9 -50.43 18.09 -5.59
C THR A 9 -49.08 18.63 -5.09
N HIS A 10 -48.50 19.47 -5.96
CA HIS A 10 -47.69 20.63 -5.63
C HIS A 10 -48.34 21.51 -4.55
N THR A 11 -47.57 21.96 -3.58
CA THR A 11 -47.83 23.25 -2.89
C THR A 11 -46.51 23.94 -2.60
N SER A 12 -46.23 24.99 -3.38
CA SER A 12 -45.15 25.96 -3.12
C SER A 12 -45.43 26.75 -1.84
N PRO A 13 -44.39 27.23 -1.12
CA PRO A 13 -44.59 27.99 0.10
C PRO A 13 -45.06 29.42 -0.22
N ALA A 14 -46.11 29.84 0.47
CA ALA A 14 -46.65 31.19 0.40
C ALA A 14 -45.71 32.22 1.03
N ALA A 15 -45.45 33.30 0.29
CA ALA A 15 -44.89 34.54 0.79
C ALA A 15 -45.98 35.37 1.47
N ILE A 16 -45.76 35.81 2.72
CA ILE A 16 -46.57 36.83 3.40
C ILE A 16 -45.62 37.82 4.13
N SER A 17 -45.60 39.05 3.60
CA SER A 17 -45.33 40.38 4.20
C SER A 17 -44.56 40.55 5.53
N GLY A 18 -43.52 41.39 5.52
CA GLY A 18 -42.99 42.05 6.75
C GLY A 18 -43.75 43.33 7.12
N PRO A 19 -43.21 44.25 7.96
CA PRO A 19 -42.36 44.08 9.13
C PRO A 19 -43.12 44.48 10.43
N THR A 20 -42.96 43.74 11.53
CA THR A 20 -43.48 44.16 12.85
C THR A 20 -42.37 44.92 13.61
N PRO A 21 -42.60 46.17 14.05
CA PRO A 21 -41.58 46.96 14.71
C PRO A 21 -41.41 46.56 16.18
N GLY A 22 -40.16 46.41 16.60
CA GLY A 22 -39.74 46.70 17.96
C GLY A 22 -40.11 45.67 19.02
N THR A 23 -39.28 44.65 19.16
CA THR A 23 -38.92 44.18 20.50
C THR A 23 -37.41 44.10 20.54
N LYS A 24 -36.78 45.22 20.95
CA LYS A 24 -35.37 45.22 21.31
C LYS A 24 -35.20 44.20 22.42
N ALA A 25 -34.54 43.08 22.12
CA ALA A 25 -34.01 42.21 23.16
C ALA A 25 -33.11 43.08 24.05
N SER A 26 -33.56 43.35 25.27
CA SER A 26 -32.76 44.08 26.25
C SER A 26 -31.56 43.21 26.59
N LYS A 27 -30.35 43.64 26.19
CA LYS A 27 -29.10 43.12 26.77
C LYS A 27 -29.22 43.27 28.29
N GLN A 28 -29.43 42.16 29.01
CA GLN A 28 -29.28 42.14 30.46
C GLN A 28 -27.78 42.24 30.76
N ASN A 29 -27.26 43.47 30.77
CA ASN A 29 -25.96 43.74 31.39
C ASN A 29 -26.16 43.68 32.91
N SER A 30 -25.90 42.53 33.52
CA SER A 30 -25.81 42.43 34.98
C SER A 30 -24.45 42.98 35.41
N SER A 31 -24.44 44.23 35.85
CA SER A 31 -23.30 44.88 36.50
C SER A 31 -23.45 44.73 38.00
N ILE A 32 -22.51 44.05 38.64
CA ILE A 32 -22.53 43.76 40.08
C ILE A 32 -21.33 44.45 40.72
N ARG A 33 -21.60 45.13 41.85
CA ARG A 33 -20.57 45.79 42.65
C ARG A 33 -20.00 44.82 43.68
N PHE A 34 -18.68 44.79 43.76
CA PHE A 34 -17.93 43.96 44.69
C PHE A 34 -16.99 44.82 45.53
N THR A 35 -16.88 44.50 46.81
CA THR A 35 -15.85 45.02 47.70
C THR A 35 -14.68 44.06 47.74
N VAL A 36 -13.48 44.57 47.50
CA VAL A 36 -12.23 43.80 47.53
C VAL A 36 -11.87 43.54 48.99
N GLY A 37 -11.83 42.27 49.37
CA GLY A 37 -11.39 41.80 50.68
C GLY A 37 -9.88 41.61 50.73
N LYS A 38 -9.44 40.45 51.23
CA LYS A 38 -8.02 40.09 51.29
C LYS A 38 -7.45 39.97 49.87
N VAL A 39 -6.34 40.65 49.64
CA VAL A 39 -5.57 40.59 48.39
C VAL A 39 -4.29 39.82 48.67
N ASP A 40 -4.12 38.67 48.02
CA ASP A 40 -2.87 37.91 48.02
C ASP A 40 -2.22 37.94 46.61
N ALA A 41 -0.97 37.51 46.48
CA ALA A 41 -0.18 37.64 45.24
C ALA A 41 -0.72 36.85 44.02
N GLY A 42 -1.76 36.03 44.20
CA GLY A 42 -2.37 35.25 43.10
C GLY A 42 -3.90 35.32 43.06
N MET A 43 -4.55 35.30 44.23
CA MET A 43 -6.01 35.33 44.35
C MET A 43 -6.45 36.49 45.23
N THR A 44 -7.64 37.01 44.97
CA THR A 44 -8.27 38.08 45.74
C THR A 44 -9.70 37.70 46.06
N ILE A 45 -10.14 38.05 47.27
CA ILE A 45 -11.51 37.80 47.70
C ILE A 45 -12.39 39.00 47.31
N LEU A 46 -13.47 38.76 46.59
CA LEU A 46 -14.51 39.74 46.26
C LEU A 46 -15.78 39.44 47.06
N LEU A 47 -16.34 40.46 47.70
CA LEU A 47 -17.52 40.36 48.54
C LEU A 47 -18.68 41.17 47.94
N THR A 48 -19.84 40.53 47.74
CA THR A 48 -21.07 41.24 47.34
C THR A 48 -21.76 41.89 48.54
N GLU A 49 -22.72 42.78 48.28
CA GLU A 49 -23.62 43.32 49.31
C GLU A 49 -24.45 42.20 49.98
N ASP A 50 -24.81 41.15 49.23
CA ASP A 50 -25.54 39.97 49.75
C ASP A 50 -24.63 38.90 50.41
N HIS A 51 -23.44 39.29 50.88
CA HIS A 51 -22.48 38.41 51.57
C HIS A 51 -21.96 37.19 50.78
N HIS A 52 -22.06 37.20 49.44
CA HIS A 52 -21.39 36.20 48.62
C HIS A 52 -19.89 36.48 48.55
N LEU A 53 -19.10 35.42 48.67
CA LEU A 53 -17.65 35.45 48.57
C LEU A 53 -17.23 34.81 47.25
N ILE A 54 -16.48 35.54 46.43
CA ILE A 54 -15.93 35.06 45.16
C ILE A 54 -14.41 35.14 45.21
N GLU A 55 -13.74 34.02 44.94
CA GLU A 55 -12.31 34.00 44.70
C GLU A 55 -12.04 34.40 43.26
N PHE A 56 -11.31 35.51 43.07
CA PHE A 56 -11.03 36.08 41.75
C PHE A 56 -9.52 36.24 41.54
N PRO A 57 -8.96 35.81 40.39
CA PRO A 57 -7.54 35.98 40.12
C PRO A 57 -7.12 37.45 40.17
N SER A 58 -6.10 37.78 40.98
CA SER A 58 -5.68 39.17 41.18
C SER A 58 -5.15 39.82 39.89
N LEU A 59 -4.66 39.01 38.94
CA LEU A 59 -4.18 39.46 37.63
C LEU A 59 -5.28 40.06 36.74
N LEU A 60 -6.54 39.64 36.92
CA LEU A 60 -7.67 40.12 36.13
C LEU A 60 -8.30 41.39 36.72
N LEU A 61 -7.83 41.86 37.88
CA LEU A 61 -8.27 43.13 38.48
C LEU A 61 -7.51 44.32 37.89
N PRO A 62 -8.13 45.52 37.86
CA PRO A 62 -7.43 46.74 37.48
C PRO A 62 -6.19 47.01 38.35
N LYS A 63 -5.18 47.65 37.76
CA LYS A 63 -3.98 48.06 38.50
C LYS A 63 -4.35 49.08 39.59
N GLY A 64 -3.73 48.94 40.77
CA GLY A 64 -3.91 49.88 41.89
C GLY A 64 -5.08 49.55 42.83
N VAL A 65 -5.74 48.40 42.64
CA VAL A 65 -6.78 47.90 43.54
C VAL A 65 -6.15 47.34 44.82
N THR A 66 -6.66 47.76 45.99
CA THR A 66 -6.23 47.32 47.32
C THR A 66 -7.42 46.82 48.16
N ALA A 67 -7.14 46.18 49.31
CA ALA A 67 -8.19 45.78 50.25
C ALA A 67 -9.08 46.97 50.65
N GLY A 68 -10.40 46.78 50.58
CA GLY A 68 -11.42 47.80 50.79
C GLY A 68 -11.85 48.57 49.52
N SER A 69 -11.18 48.37 48.39
CA SER A 69 -11.58 48.98 47.12
C SER A 69 -12.91 48.43 46.62
N VAL A 70 -13.72 49.24 45.95
CA VAL A 70 -14.96 48.80 45.31
C VAL A 70 -14.73 48.69 43.80
N VAL A 71 -14.99 47.52 43.25
CA VAL A 71 -14.88 47.24 41.80
C VAL A 71 -16.26 46.91 41.24
N ASN A 72 -16.49 47.29 39.98
CA ASN A 72 -17.70 46.94 39.26
C ASN A 72 -17.34 45.91 38.18
N ILE A 73 -17.95 44.72 38.25
CA ILE A 73 -17.77 43.66 37.26
C ILE A 73 -19.06 43.56 36.46
N SER A 74 -18.94 43.76 35.16
CA SER A 74 -20.03 43.55 34.20
C SER A 74 -19.78 42.23 33.47
N VAL A 75 -20.69 41.28 33.63
CA VAL A 75 -20.63 40.00 32.93
C VAL A 75 -21.65 40.03 31.80
N ASN A 76 -21.15 39.93 30.57
CA ASN A 76 -21.97 39.94 29.37
C ASN A 76 -21.69 38.68 28.57
N ARG A 77 -22.74 38.03 28.08
CA ARG A 77 -22.60 36.91 27.16
C ARG A 77 -22.18 37.43 25.79
N ASP A 78 -21.04 36.95 25.30
CA ASP A 78 -20.52 37.29 23.98
C ASP A 78 -20.98 36.25 22.96
N LEU A 79 -22.11 36.55 22.29
CA LEU A 79 -22.71 35.64 21.32
C LEU A 79 -21.92 35.58 20.00
N ASP A 80 -21.16 36.64 19.69
CA ASP A 80 -20.36 36.71 18.46
C ASP A 80 -19.15 35.79 18.60
N GLU A 81 -18.43 35.90 19.73
CA GLU A 81 -17.31 35.01 20.08
C GLU A 81 -17.76 33.53 20.23
N GLU A 82 -18.95 33.27 20.79
CA GLU A 82 -19.51 31.91 20.86
C GLU A 82 -19.72 31.31 19.47
N LYS A 83 -20.21 32.12 18.53
CA LYS A 83 -20.42 31.70 17.15
C LYS A 83 -19.10 31.45 16.44
N GLU A 84 -18.12 32.35 16.57
CA GLU A 84 -16.80 32.18 15.97
C GLU A 84 -16.11 30.90 16.46
N ARG A 85 -16.12 30.63 17.77
CA ARG A 85 -15.57 29.37 18.31
C ARG A 85 -16.30 28.13 17.81
N LEU A 86 -17.62 28.20 17.62
CA LEU A 86 -18.40 27.09 17.07
C LEU A 86 -18.01 26.82 15.61
N ASP A 87 -17.88 27.89 14.81
CA ASP A 87 -17.48 27.81 13.41
C ASP A 87 -16.05 27.26 13.27
N GLU A 88 -15.11 27.70 14.12
CA GLU A 88 -13.74 27.17 14.20
C GLU A 88 -13.72 25.67 14.56
N PHE A 89 -14.52 25.28 15.55
CA PHE A 89 -14.62 23.88 15.97
C PHE A 89 -15.06 22.98 14.82
N TRP A 90 -16.12 23.36 14.10
CA TRP A 90 -16.63 22.56 12.99
C TRP A 90 -15.69 22.55 11.79
N THR A 91 -15.05 23.68 11.49
CA THR A 91 -14.02 23.75 10.45
C THR A 91 -12.91 22.73 10.71
N LEU A 92 -12.41 22.66 11.94
CA LEU A 92 -11.39 21.67 12.32
C LEU A 92 -11.91 20.23 12.20
N GLN A 93 -13.16 19.96 12.61
CA GLN A 93 -13.75 18.63 12.46
C GLN A 93 -13.84 18.20 10.99
N ASP A 94 -14.23 19.12 10.10
CA ASP A 94 -14.33 18.87 8.67
C ASP A 94 -12.97 18.62 8.02
N GLU A 95 -11.93 19.35 8.44
CA GLU A 95 -10.55 19.13 8.00
C GLU A 95 -10.04 17.75 8.42
N ILE A 96 -10.27 17.35 9.67
CA ILE A 96 -9.88 16.02 10.17
C ILE A 96 -10.62 14.93 9.37
N LEU A 97 -11.91 15.10 9.12
CA LEU A 97 -12.70 14.15 8.35
C LEU A 97 -12.20 14.05 6.90
N ASP A 98 -11.88 15.18 6.26
CA ASP A 98 -11.35 15.22 4.90
C ASP A 98 -9.99 14.51 4.79
N GLN A 99 -9.08 14.83 5.71
CA GLN A 99 -7.73 14.30 5.69
C GLN A 99 -7.68 12.80 6.00
N PHE A 100 -8.44 12.32 6.99
CA PHE A 100 -8.31 10.96 7.52
C PHE A 100 -9.50 10.02 7.24
N GLY A 101 -10.68 10.56 6.96
CA GLY A 101 -11.92 9.77 6.89
C GLY A 101 -12.43 9.49 5.47
N LYS A 102 -12.12 10.34 4.48
CA LYS A 102 -12.74 10.23 3.14
C LYS A 102 -12.08 9.23 2.20
N ASN A 103 -10.78 8.99 2.35
CA ASN A 103 -9.97 8.27 1.37
C ASN A 103 -9.43 6.95 1.92
N PRO A 104 -10.20 5.83 1.85
CA PRO A 104 -9.71 4.53 2.28
C PRO A 104 -8.61 4.00 1.34
N PRO A 105 -7.77 3.06 1.81
CA PRO A 105 -6.79 2.39 0.95
C PRO A 105 -7.49 1.70 -0.24
N LYS A 106 -6.87 1.75 -1.42
CA LYS A 106 -7.39 1.10 -2.63
C LYS A 106 -6.85 -0.32 -2.76
N THR A 107 -7.71 -1.22 -3.17
CA THR A 107 -7.35 -2.59 -3.53
C THR A 107 -6.60 -2.60 -4.86
N PRO A 108 -5.35 -3.11 -4.92
CA PRO A 108 -4.61 -3.22 -6.18
C PRO A 108 -5.11 -4.41 -7.01
N SER A 109 -4.98 -4.29 -8.33
CA SER A 109 -5.25 -5.39 -9.24
C SER A 109 -4.02 -6.29 -9.37
N LEU A 110 -4.22 -7.60 -9.24
CA LEU A 110 -3.25 -8.64 -9.52
C LEU A 110 -3.41 -9.14 -10.96
N ARG A 111 -2.29 -9.47 -11.62
CA ARG A 111 -2.23 -10.08 -12.95
C ARG A 111 -1.09 -11.11 -13.01
N VAL A 112 -1.21 -12.05 -13.94
CA VAL A 112 -0.11 -12.95 -14.30
C VAL A 112 0.70 -12.26 -15.38
N GLN A 113 1.97 -11.97 -15.08
CA GLN A 113 2.88 -11.31 -16.00
C GLN A 113 3.53 -12.32 -16.94
N SER A 114 4.01 -13.44 -16.38
CA SER A 114 4.59 -14.52 -17.17
C SER A 114 4.31 -15.88 -16.53
N LEU A 115 4.30 -16.90 -17.37
CA LEU A 115 3.96 -18.26 -16.99
C LEU A 115 4.81 -19.24 -17.80
N THR A 116 5.34 -20.25 -17.11
CA THR A 116 6.09 -21.36 -17.70
C THR A 116 5.46 -22.68 -17.27
N GLN A 117 6.15 -23.78 -17.48
CA GLN A 117 5.73 -25.11 -17.07
C GLN A 117 5.77 -25.30 -15.55
N SER A 118 6.66 -24.59 -14.85
CA SER A 118 6.89 -24.78 -13.40
C SER A 118 7.05 -23.50 -12.60
N THR A 119 6.96 -22.34 -13.24
CA THR A 119 7.06 -21.03 -12.59
C THR A 119 5.99 -20.07 -13.08
N CYS A 120 5.57 -19.16 -12.22
CA CYS A 120 4.62 -18.09 -12.51
C CYS A 120 5.12 -16.79 -11.89
N ILE A 121 5.11 -15.70 -12.66
CA ILE A 121 5.41 -14.37 -12.15
C ILE A 121 4.11 -13.59 -12.09
N LEU A 122 3.76 -13.18 -10.87
CA LEU A 122 2.63 -12.31 -10.60
C LEU A 122 3.11 -10.87 -10.54
N GLU A 123 2.26 -9.95 -10.97
CA GLU A 123 2.48 -8.51 -10.89
C GLU A 123 1.23 -7.81 -10.38
N TRP A 124 1.37 -6.72 -9.64
CA TRP A 124 0.25 -5.91 -9.16
C TRP A 124 0.48 -4.41 -9.32
N ASP A 125 -0.60 -3.65 -9.22
CA ASP A 125 -0.57 -2.18 -9.31
C ASP A 125 0.15 -1.55 -8.12
N SER A 126 0.64 -0.32 -8.31
CA SER A 126 1.18 0.49 -7.22
C SER A 126 0.20 0.58 -6.05
N LEU A 127 0.69 0.39 -4.84
CA LEU A 127 -0.14 0.49 -3.64
C LEU A 127 -0.55 1.94 -3.39
N VAL A 128 -1.85 2.16 -3.22
CA VAL A 128 -2.43 3.46 -2.86
C VAL A 128 -3.11 3.33 -1.51
N LEU A 129 -2.41 3.69 -0.44
CA LEU A 129 -2.90 3.49 0.93
C LEU A 129 -3.48 4.75 1.58
N ASN A 130 -3.26 5.93 0.98
CA ASN A 130 -3.63 7.23 1.54
C ASN A 130 -3.06 7.40 2.97
N GLN A 131 -3.91 7.61 3.98
CA GLN A 131 -3.48 7.75 5.37
C GLN A 131 -3.19 6.40 6.07
N ALA A 132 -3.51 5.27 5.44
CA ALA A 132 -3.25 3.98 6.02
C ALA A 132 -1.78 3.60 5.86
N SER A 133 -1.19 3.10 6.94
CA SER A 133 0.13 2.48 6.93
C SER A 133 0.05 1.01 6.53
N LEU A 134 1.02 0.55 5.73
CA LEU A 134 1.14 -0.85 5.36
C LEU A 134 1.74 -1.66 6.51
N ARG A 135 1.13 -2.81 6.83
CA ARG A 135 1.67 -3.79 7.78
C ARG A 135 2.31 -4.97 7.06
N SER A 136 1.61 -5.53 6.07
CA SER A 136 2.14 -6.63 5.26
C SER A 136 1.43 -6.75 3.92
N LEU A 137 2.14 -7.30 2.93
CA LEU A 137 1.57 -7.79 1.68
C LEU A 137 1.90 -9.27 1.55
N ASP A 138 0.87 -10.09 1.42
CA ASP A 138 0.95 -11.55 1.43
C ASP A 138 0.41 -12.11 0.10
N VAL A 139 1.14 -13.04 -0.52
CA VAL A 139 0.72 -13.74 -1.75
C VAL A 139 0.07 -15.07 -1.37
N TYR A 140 -1.04 -15.41 -2.00
CA TYR A 140 -1.75 -16.67 -1.78
C TYR A 140 -1.82 -17.48 -3.09
N LYS A 141 -1.63 -18.80 -2.98
CA LYS A 141 -1.81 -19.78 -4.04
C LYS A 141 -2.77 -20.85 -3.55
N ASN A 142 -3.89 -21.06 -4.25
CA ASN A 142 -4.93 -22.03 -3.87
C ASN A 142 -5.38 -21.87 -2.41
N GLY A 143 -5.54 -20.62 -1.95
CA GLY A 143 -5.92 -20.30 -0.57
C GLY A 143 -4.80 -20.42 0.47
N VAL A 144 -3.60 -20.86 0.10
CA VAL A 144 -2.46 -21.02 1.01
C VAL A 144 -1.47 -19.86 0.83
N LYS A 145 -1.10 -19.21 1.95
CA LYS A 145 -0.09 -18.15 1.96
C LYS A 145 1.27 -18.68 1.49
N GLN A 146 1.92 -17.94 0.62
CA GLN A 146 3.24 -18.25 0.09
C GLN A 146 4.33 -17.52 0.90
N GLY A 147 5.16 -18.29 1.60
CA GLY A 147 6.35 -17.79 2.28
C GLY A 147 6.13 -16.60 3.23
N HIS A 148 7.16 -15.76 3.32
CA HIS A 148 7.11 -14.51 4.08
C HIS A 148 6.45 -13.39 3.27
N SER A 149 5.96 -12.39 4.00
CA SER A 149 5.40 -11.17 3.41
C SER A 149 6.43 -10.45 2.54
N ILE A 150 5.96 -9.75 1.50
CA ILE A 150 6.84 -9.01 0.60
C ILE A 150 7.56 -7.88 1.37
N PRO A 151 8.90 -7.81 1.35
CA PRO A 151 9.67 -6.91 2.21
C PRO A 151 9.57 -5.44 1.81
N ASN A 152 9.58 -5.13 0.50
CA ASN A 152 9.58 -3.76 -0.02
C ASN A 152 8.45 -3.53 -1.04
N PRO A 153 7.17 -3.66 -0.63
CA PRO A 153 6.02 -3.75 -1.55
C PRO A 153 5.67 -2.44 -2.29
N PHE A 154 6.28 -1.31 -1.91
CA PHE A 154 6.19 -0.05 -2.68
C PHE A 154 7.15 -0.02 -3.87
N HIS A 155 8.29 -0.73 -3.76
CA HIS A 155 9.33 -0.79 -4.79
C HIS A 155 9.22 -2.07 -5.62
N VAL A 156 8.89 -3.19 -4.98
CA VAL A 156 8.74 -4.51 -5.60
C VAL A 156 7.26 -4.78 -5.82
N ARG A 157 6.89 -4.95 -7.09
CA ARG A 157 5.51 -5.22 -7.53
C ARG A 157 5.35 -6.56 -8.22
N GLN A 158 6.37 -7.40 -8.12
CA GLN A 158 6.41 -8.70 -8.76
C GLN A 158 6.74 -9.78 -7.74
N TYR A 159 6.23 -10.99 -7.98
CA TYR A 159 6.54 -12.16 -7.17
C TYR A 159 6.65 -13.40 -8.05
N LYS A 160 7.80 -14.09 -7.99
CA LYS A 160 8.06 -15.31 -8.75
C LYS A 160 7.76 -16.54 -7.89
N LEU A 161 6.74 -17.29 -8.28
CA LEU A 161 6.46 -18.62 -7.76
C LEU A 161 7.26 -19.66 -8.54
N GLN A 162 7.81 -20.63 -7.81
CA GLN A 162 8.57 -21.76 -8.37
C GLN A 162 8.00 -23.09 -7.86
N GLY A 163 8.38 -24.19 -8.52
CA GLY A 163 7.95 -25.53 -8.11
C GLY A 163 6.46 -25.79 -8.37
N LEU A 164 5.90 -25.19 -9.43
CA LEU A 164 4.56 -25.52 -9.90
C LEU A 164 4.61 -26.80 -10.74
N GLU A 165 3.50 -27.55 -10.72
CA GLU A 165 3.32 -28.73 -11.56
C GLU A 165 2.99 -28.31 -12.99
N ILE A 166 3.34 -29.18 -13.95
CA ILE A 166 3.14 -28.96 -15.38
C ILE A 166 1.65 -29.18 -15.71
N ASP A 167 1.09 -28.33 -16.58
CA ASP A 167 -0.30 -28.39 -17.03
C ASP A 167 -1.36 -28.38 -15.91
N GLN A 168 -1.05 -27.69 -14.82
CA GLN A 168 -1.89 -27.62 -13.63
C GLN A 168 -2.47 -26.22 -13.45
N GLU A 169 -3.77 -26.15 -13.16
CA GLU A 169 -4.46 -24.90 -12.85
C GLU A 169 -4.21 -24.49 -11.39
N TYR A 170 -3.90 -23.20 -11.21
CA TYR A 170 -3.72 -22.54 -9.92
C TYR A 170 -4.56 -21.27 -9.84
N SER A 171 -4.92 -20.89 -8.62
CA SER A 171 -5.55 -19.61 -8.28
C SER A 171 -4.62 -18.78 -7.43
N PHE A 172 -4.56 -17.48 -7.70
CA PHE A 172 -3.68 -16.54 -7.03
C PHE A 172 -4.44 -15.29 -6.61
N TYR A 173 -4.11 -14.76 -5.44
CA TYR A 173 -4.52 -13.43 -5.00
C TYR A 173 -3.50 -12.87 -4.01
N ILE A 174 -3.55 -11.57 -3.77
CA ILE A 174 -2.77 -10.93 -2.71
C ILE A 174 -3.69 -10.35 -1.64
N GLU A 175 -3.20 -10.37 -0.39
CA GLU A 175 -3.81 -9.68 0.73
C GLU A 175 -2.88 -8.59 1.26
N ILE A 176 -3.46 -7.43 1.52
CA ILE A 176 -2.77 -6.26 2.04
C ILE A 176 -3.37 -5.94 3.39
N LYS A 177 -2.55 -6.05 4.43
CA LYS A 177 -2.92 -5.71 5.80
C LYS A 177 -2.44 -4.29 6.06
N THR A 178 -3.37 -3.40 6.35
CA THR A 178 -3.10 -1.98 6.64
C THR A 178 -3.57 -1.62 8.05
N SER A 179 -3.25 -0.42 8.55
CA SER A 179 -3.86 0.09 9.78
C SER A 179 -5.37 0.36 9.68
N ALA A 180 -5.92 0.50 8.47
CA ALA A 180 -7.34 0.70 8.22
C ALA A 180 -8.11 -0.60 7.93
N GLY A 181 -7.44 -1.76 7.99
CA GLY A 181 -8.03 -3.07 7.72
C GLY A 181 -7.29 -3.87 6.66
N THR A 182 -7.88 -5.01 6.27
CA THR A 182 -7.32 -5.92 5.27
C THR A 182 -8.08 -5.81 3.95
N LEU A 183 -7.34 -5.67 2.86
CA LEU A 183 -7.87 -5.67 1.50
C LEU A 183 -7.36 -6.90 0.74
N ARG A 184 -8.23 -7.52 -0.06
CA ARG A 184 -7.89 -8.66 -0.93
C ARG A 184 -8.04 -8.22 -2.39
N SER A 185 -7.05 -8.52 -3.22
CA SER A 185 -7.10 -8.25 -4.66
C SER A 185 -8.16 -9.10 -5.37
N ASN A 186 -8.35 -8.84 -6.67
CA ASN A 186 -8.98 -9.82 -7.55
C ASN A 186 -8.22 -11.16 -7.51
N GLU A 187 -8.95 -12.24 -7.77
CA GLU A 187 -8.39 -13.58 -7.93
C GLU A 187 -8.05 -13.82 -9.40
N VAL A 188 -6.86 -14.33 -9.67
CA VAL A 188 -6.37 -14.67 -11.00
C VAL A 188 -6.14 -16.16 -11.08
N LYS A 189 -6.71 -16.81 -12.10
CA LYS A 189 -6.47 -18.23 -12.40
C LYS A 189 -5.50 -18.35 -13.56
N ALA A 190 -4.56 -19.28 -13.46
CA ALA A 190 -3.64 -19.59 -14.54
C ALA A 190 -3.28 -21.07 -14.54
N ARG A 191 -3.17 -21.63 -15.74
CA ARG A 191 -2.76 -23.01 -15.98
C ARG A 191 -1.34 -23.02 -16.53
N THR A 192 -0.41 -23.65 -15.80
CA THR A 192 0.98 -23.76 -16.24
C THR A 192 1.08 -24.44 -17.60
N HIS A 193 2.14 -24.12 -18.34
CA HIS A 193 2.30 -24.64 -19.70
C HIS A 193 2.57 -26.15 -19.72
N THR A 194 2.16 -26.81 -20.80
CA THR A 194 2.65 -28.14 -21.16
C THR A 194 4.11 -28.06 -21.62
N LEU A 195 4.79 -29.20 -21.73
CA LEU A 195 6.18 -29.23 -22.22
C LEU A 195 6.31 -28.80 -23.69
N ASP A 196 5.25 -28.93 -24.49
CA ASP A 196 5.25 -28.57 -25.91
C ASP A 196 4.92 -27.08 -26.13
N ASN A 197 4.47 -26.37 -25.08
CA ASN A 197 4.24 -24.94 -25.12
C ASN A 197 5.48 -24.17 -24.63
N LEU A 198 6.18 -23.56 -25.57
CA LEU A 198 7.44 -22.83 -25.38
C LEU A 198 7.25 -21.31 -25.27
N THR A 199 6.04 -20.79 -25.30
CA THR A 199 5.80 -19.33 -25.35
C THR A 199 6.18 -18.60 -24.06
N GLY A 200 6.32 -19.35 -22.95
CA GLY A 200 6.80 -18.84 -21.67
C GLY A 200 8.32 -18.66 -21.59
N THR A 201 9.06 -19.12 -22.60
CA THR A 201 10.52 -19.06 -22.61
C THR A 201 10.99 -17.64 -22.88
N ASN A 202 11.65 -17.03 -21.89
CA ASN A 202 12.31 -15.74 -22.01
C ASN A 202 13.82 -15.92 -21.86
N ILE A 203 14.58 -15.55 -22.89
CA ILE A 203 16.02 -15.79 -22.99
C ILE A 203 16.81 -14.49 -22.83
N CYS A 204 17.88 -14.52 -22.06
CA CYS A 204 18.88 -13.46 -22.07
C CYS A 204 20.14 -13.92 -22.80
N PHE A 205 20.82 -13.01 -23.50
CA PHE A 205 22.05 -13.31 -24.24
C PHE A 205 23.30 -12.87 -23.48
N GLY A 206 24.21 -13.80 -23.24
CA GLY A 206 25.56 -13.54 -22.74
C GLY A 206 26.56 -13.30 -23.88
N VAL A 207 27.78 -13.78 -23.72
CA VAL A 207 28.85 -13.62 -24.73
C VAL A 207 28.68 -14.66 -25.84
N PHE A 208 28.61 -14.19 -27.10
CA PHE A 208 28.52 -15.00 -28.31
C PHE A 208 29.81 -14.96 -29.12
N GLU A 209 30.08 -16.03 -29.87
CA GLU A 209 31.26 -16.12 -30.76
C GLU A 209 31.15 -15.21 -31.99
N SER A 210 29.93 -14.93 -32.45
CA SER A 210 29.67 -14.05 -33.59
C SER A 210 28.25 -13.50 -33.53
N ASP A 211 28.04 -12.33 -34.15
CA ASP A 211 26.71 -11.73 -34.29
C ASP A 211 25.77 -12.61 -35.14
N ALA A 212 26.32 -13.35 -36.11
CA ALA A 212 25.54 -14.27 -36.94
C ALA A 212 24.88 -15.38 -36.11
N ALA A 213 25.60 -15.95 -35.14
CA ALA A 213 25.05 -16.96 -34.24
C ALA A 213 23.97 -16.39 -33.31
N LEU A 214 24.13 -15.15 -32.87
CA LEU A 214 23.14 -14.45 -32.05
C LEU A 214 21.85 -14.17 -32.85
N GLU A 215 21.97 -13.73 -34.10
CA GLU A 215 20.82 -13.53 -34.99
C GLU A 215 20.11 -14.83 -35.37
N GLU A 216 20.84 -15.95 -35.51
CA GLU A 216 20.24 -17.28 -35.67
C GLU A 216 19.39 -17.62 -34.43
N CYS A 217 19.91 -17.41 -33.22
CA CYS A 217 19.17 -17.69 -31.99
C CYS A 217 17.89 -16.85 -31.89
N LYS A 218 17.94 -15.55 -32.21
CA LYS A 218 16.74 -14.70 -32.22
C LYS A 218 15.63 -15.25 -33.12
N LYS A 219 15.99 -15.73 -34.32
CA LYS A 219 15.02 -16.36 -35.25
C LYS A 219 14.36 -17.60 -34.63
N LEU A 220 15.16 -18.45 -34.00
CA LEU A 220 14.67 -19.65 -33.32
C LEU A 220 13.76 -19.32 -32.13
N ILE A 221 14.04 -18.24 -31.38
CA ILE A 221 13.18 -17.79 -30.27
C ILE A 221 11.81 -17.35 -30.79
N VAL A 222 11.78 -16.59 -31.89
CA VAL A 222 10.53 -16.20 -32.54
C VAL A 222 9.76 -17.43 -33.04
N GLU A 223 10.45 -18.42 -33.60
CA GLU A 223 9.84 -19.67 -34.10
C GLU A 223 9.10 -20.44 -33.00
N ILE A 224 9.66 -20.51 -31.78
CA ILE A 224 9.02 -21.18 -30.63
C ILE A 224 8.01 -20.29 -29.89
N GLY A 225 7.81 -19.05 -30.35
CA GLY A 225 6.92 -18.07 -29.71
C GLY A 225 7.44 -17.53 -28.37
N GLY A 226 8.74 -17.68 -28.09
CA GLY A 226 9.38 -17.15 -26.90
C GLY A 226 9.76 -15.67 -27.05
N THR A 227 10.37 -15.11 -26.01
CA THR A 227 10.86 -13.73 -25.98
C THR A 227 12.32 -13.68 -25.55
N TRP A 228 12.97 -12.53 -25.73
CA TRP A 228 14.30 -12.30 -25.17
C TRP A 228 14.39 -10.93 -24.51
N THR A 229 15.29 -10.83 -23.53
CA THR A 229 15.62 -9.59 -22.83
C THR A 229 17.10 -9.27 -22.99
N GLU A 230 17.40 -7.98 -23.03
CA GLU A 230 18.79 -7.53 -23.02
C GLU A 230 19.43 -7.75 -21.67
N GLU A 231 18.67 -7.63 -20.58
CA GLU A 231 19.16 -7.76 -19.21
C GLU A 231 18.63 -9.00 -18.50
N VAL A 232 19.39 -9.49 -17.52
CA VAL A 232 18.97 -10.62 -16.67
C VAL A 232 17.97 -10.11 -15.64
N GLY A 233 16.70 -10.43 -15.88
CA GLY A 233 15.57 -10.02 -15.05
C GLY A 233 14.87 -11.19 -14.36
N ILE A 234 13.84 -10.87 -13.59
CA ILE A 234 13.02 -11.88 -12.89
C ILE A 234 12.33 -12.85 -13.88
N GLU A 235 11.98 -12.36 -15.08
CA GLU A 235 11.36 -13.15 -16.13
C GLU A 235 12.34 -14.01 -16.93
N THR A 236 13.65 -13.76 -16.83
CA THR A 236 14.64 -14.55 -17.56
C THR A 236 14.57 -16.02 -17.12
N THR A 237 14.36 -16.89 -18.10
CA THR A 237 14.25 -18.35 -17.92
C THR A 237 15.59 -19.03 -18.13
N HIS A 238 16.36 -18.59 -19.12
CA HIS A 238 17.64 -19.18 -19.51
C HIS A 238 18.59 -18.07 -19.97
N LEU A 239 19.88 -18.21 -19.65
CA LEU A 239 20.95 -17.41 -20.26
C LEU A 239 21.60 -18.25 -21.36
N LEU A 240 21.61 -17.75 -22.59
CA LEU A 240 22.31 -18.39 -23.72
C LEU A 240 23.68 -17.73 -23.91
N CYS A 241 24.76 -18.52 -23.92
CA CYS A 241 26.09 -18.04 -24.23
C CYS A 241 27.03 -19.14 -24.76
N HIS A 242 28.06 -18.73 -25.52
CA HIS A 242 29.15 -19.60 -25.98
C HIS A 242 30.36 -19.56 -25.05
N VAL A 243 30.60 -18.40 -24.43
CA VAL A 243 31.78 -18.14 -23.61
C VAL A 243 31.35 -17.69 -22.21
N GLN A 244 32.08 -18.16 -21.21
CA GLN A 244 31.86 -17.74 -19.83
C GLN A 244 32.31 -16.30 -19.64
N GLY A 245 31.59 -15.56 -18.80
CA GLY A 245 31.98 -14.23 -18.36
C GLY A 245 31.02 -13.12 -18.81
N GLY A 246 31.35 -11.91 -18.36
CA GLY A 246 30.47 -10.76 -18.44
C GLY A 246 29.48 -10.68 -17.28
N TYR A 247 28.99 -9.47 -17.02
CA TYR A 247 28.13 -9.19 -15.87
C TYR A 247 26.81 -9.98 -15.89
N LYS A 248 26.26 -10.28 -17.08
CA LYS A 248 25.05 -11.11 -17.23
C LYS A 248 25.25 -12.55 -16.81
N TYR A 249 26.44 -13.10 -17.07
CA TYR A 249 26.80 -14.46 -16.63
C TYR A 249 26.84 -14.54 -15.11
N GLU A 250 27.48 -13.57 -14.46
CA GLU A 250 27.53 -13.47 -13.00
C GLU A 250 26.14 -13.25 -12.38
N ALA A 251 25.31 -12.40 -12.99
CA ALA A 251 23.94 -12.17 -12.56
C ALA A 251 23.07 -13.44 -12.66
N ALA A 252 23.19 -14.19 -13.76
CA ALA A 252 22.48 -15.45 -13.95
C ALA A 252 22.89 -16.50 -12.91
N LEU A 253 24.18 -16.61 -12.59
CA LEU A 253 24.66 -17.48 -11.51
C LEU A 253 24.05 -17.09 -10.15
N HIS A 254 24.07 -15.81 -9.82
CA HIS A 254 23.51 -15.31 -8.55
C HIS A 254 22.01 -15.58 -8.44
N GLN A 255 21.27 -15.53 -9.55
CA GLN A 255 19.83 -15.80 -9.60
C GLN A 255 19.48 -17.29 -9.83
N SER A 256 20.48 -18.18 -9.87
CA SER A 256 20.32 -19.61 -10.20
C SER A 256 19.58 -19.85 -11.53
N ILE A 257 19.80 -18.98 -12.51
CA ILE A 257 19.24 -19.12 -13.86
C ILE A 257 20.12 -20.12 -14.64
N PRO A 258 19.54 -21.13 -15.33
CA PRO A 258 20.27 -22.04 -16.18
C PRO A 258 21.08 -21.31 -17.26
N ILE A 259 22.37 -21.62 -17.34
CA ILE A 259 23.29 -21.07 -18.34
C ILE A 259 23.62 -22.16 -19.36
N VAL A 260 23.04 -22.04 -20.55
CA VAL A 260 23.08 -23.08 -21.59
C VAL A 260 23.73 -22.59 -22.86
N LYS A 261 24.27 -23.53 -23.63
CA LYS A 261 24.74 -23.27 -24.99
C LYS A 261 23.56 -23.20 -25.98
N PRO A 262 23.70 -22.54 -27.15
CA PRO A 262 22.62 -22.42 -28.13
C PRO A 262 22.05 -23.73 -28.66
N GLU A 263 22.80 -24.84 -28.58
CA GLU A 263 22.31 -26.17 -28.97
C GLU A 263 21.05 -26.58 -28.19
N TRP A 264 20.88 -26.09 -26.97
CA TRP A 264 19.64 -26.31 -26.20
C TRP A 264 18.41 -25.75 -26.91
N LEU A 265 18.52 -24.52 -27.43
CA LEU A 265 17.43 -23.87 -28.14
C LEU A 265 17.15 -24.57 -29.46
N LYS A 266 18.20 -24.97 -30.20
CA LYS A 266 18.07 -25.77 -31.43
C LYS A 266 17.34 -27.08 -31.16
N ALA A 267 17.70 -27.78 -30.08
CA ALA A 267 17.02 -29.02 -29.68
C ALA A 267 15.55 -28.79 -29.28
N CYS A 268 15.22 -27.67 -28.61
CA CYS A 268 13.84 -27.32 -28.29
C CYS A 268 12.98 -27.09 -29.54
N VAL A 269 13.54 -26.43 -30.56
CA VAL A 269 12.88 -26.20 -31.85
C VAL A 269 12.67 -27.51 -32.59
N GLU A 270 13.74 -28.32 -32.73
CA GLU A 270 13.71 -29.59 -33.46
C GLU A 270 12.66 -30.55 -32.90
N HIS A 271 12.59 -30.69 -31.57
CA HIS A 271 11.67 -31.60 -30.90
C HIS A 271 10.31 -30.97 -30.58
N LYS A 272 10.13 -29.67 -30.86
CA LYS A 272 8.92 -28.88 -30.54
C LYS A 272 8.48 -29.00 -29.08
N LYS A 273 9.47 -29.09 -28.19
CA LYS A 273 9.27 -29.41 -26.77
C LYS A 273 10.42 -28.88 -25.94
N LEU A 274 10.13 -28.43 -24.72
CA LEU A 274 11.13 -27.96 -23.78
C LEU A 274 12.10 -29.10 -23.42
N GLN A 275 13.37 -28.89 -23.70
CA GLN A 275 14.43 -29.84 -23.38
C GLN A 275 15.02 -29.57 -22.00
N ALA A 276 15.49 -30.63 -21.33
CA ALA A 276 16.23 -30.49 -20.08
C ALA A 276 17.49 -29.65 -20.30
N ALA A 277 17.75 -28.68 -19.42
CA ALA A 277 18.86 -27.74 -19.59
C ALA A 277 20.23 -28.36 -19.27
N LEU A 278 20.30 -29.26 -18.29
CA LEU A 278 21.54 -29.81 -17.73
C LEU A 278 22.54 -30.37 -18.79
N PRO A 279 22.13 -31.15 -19.81
CA PRO A 279 23.04 -31.66 -20.83
C PRO A 279 23.73 -30.56 -21.67
N TYR A 280 23.15 -29.36 -21.69
CA TYR A 280 23.58 -28.23 -22.50
C TYR A 280 24.25 -27.13 -21.69
N TYR A 281 24.54 -27.36 -20.41
CA TYR A 281 25.22 -26.37 -19.58
C TYR A 281 26.59 -26.03 -20.16
N LEU A 282 26.94 -24.75 -20.13
CA LEU A 282 28.24 -24.29 -20.60
C LEU A 282 29.39 -24.88 -19.77
N VAL A 283 29.16 -25.03 -18.46
CA VAL A 283 30.02 -25.75 -17.53
C VAL A 283 29.18 -26.78 -16.80
N GLN A 284 29.52 -28.06 -16.95
CA GLN A 284 28.85 -29.10 -16.17
C GLN A 284 29.23 -28.94 -14.69
N PRO A 285 28.26 -28.97 -13.76
CA PRO A 285 28.57 -28.94 -12.34
C PRO A 285 29.45 -30.15 -12.03
N SER A 286 30.68 -29.91 -11.56
CA SER A 286 31.59 -30.99 -11.19
C SER A 286 30.89 -31.89 -10.17
N SER A 287 30.67 -33.16 -10.50
CA SER A 287 30.30 -34.16 -9.52
C SER A 287 31.46 -34.28 -8.53
N LYS A 288 31.42 -33.55 -7.42
CA LYS A 288 32.30 -33.86 -6.29
C LYS A 288 31.91 -35.25 -5.84
N SER A 289 32.70 -36.23 -6.25
CA SER A 289 32.71 -37.56 -5.67
C SER A 289 32.84 -37.39 -4.17
N ILE A 290 31.79 -37.75 -3.43
CA ILE A 290 31.91 -38.02 -2.01
C ILE A 290 32.79 -39.28 -1.96
N SER A 291 34.10 -39.08 -1.87
CA SER A 291 35.01 -40.14 -1.42
C SER A 291 34.60 -40.42 0.01
N ASN A 292 33.92 -41.55 0.22
CA ASN A 292 33.77 -42.14 1.55
C ASN A 292 35.18 -42.22 2.15
N GLY A 293 35.41 -41.45 3.21
CA GLY A 293 36.65 -41.49 3.95
C GLY A 293 36.80 -42.87 4.58
N ASP A 294 37.88 -43.54 4.22
CA ASP A 294 38.33 -44.78 4.83
C ASP A 294 38.61 -44.61 6.33
N ASP A 295 38.15 -45.61 7.08
CA ASP A 295 38.66 -46.16 8.34
C ASP A 295 39.61 -45.31 9.20
N VAL A 296 39.15 -45.01 10.41
CA VAL A 296 40.03 -44.75 11.58
C VAL A 296 39.85 -45.92 12.54
N PRO A 297 40.88 -46.72 12.84
CA PRO A 297 40.76 -47.77 13.85
C PRO A 297 40.80 -47.14 15.25
N ALA A 298 39.89 -47.60 16.11
CA ALA A 298 39.87 -47.29 17.53
C ALA A 298 41.17 -47.78 18.20
N ARG A 299 41.80 -46.93 18.99
CA ARG A 299 42.83 -47.32 19.96
C ARG A 299 42.24 -47.38 21.36
N GLU A 300 42.64 -48.43 22.05
CA GLU A 300 42.40 -48.77 23.46
C GLU A 300 42.83 -47.67 24.45
#